data_AF-A0A7X8WQ03-F1
#
_entry.id   AF-A0A7X8WQ03-F1
#
_cell.length_a   1.000
_cell.length_b   1.000
_cell.length_c   1.000
_cell.angle_alpha   90.00
_cell.angle_beta   90.00
_cell.angle_gamma   90.00
#
_symmetry.space_group_name_H-M   'P 1'
#
loop_
_entity.id
_entity.type
_entity.pdbx_description
1 polymer ?
#
loop_
_entity_poly.entity_id
_entity_poly.type
_entity_poly.pdbx_seq_one_letter_code
_entity_poly.pdbx_strand_id
1 'polypeptide(L)'
;LNFEFSASGGILVARGKNRENRTFFDPDLIDTIPRTIEILENSNRQSRYTLSAELDLAAFGLAKEGREVDLLGNFTACGDGHKVPYYLAANPIGTVKPDFHAPGFFSPLVIAGR
;
A
#
# COMPACT_ATOMS: atom_id res chain seq x y z
N LEU A 1 3.83 -6.44 6.03
CA LEU A 1 3.09 -5.20 6.33
C LEU A 1 2.49 -4.72 5.01
N ASN A 2 1.25 -4.25 5.02
CA ASN A 2 0.61 -3.61 3.87
C ASN A 2 -0.04 -2.30 4.31
N PHE A 3 -0.04 -1.33 3.41
CA PHE A 3 -0.80 -0.09 3.50
C PHE A 3 -1.71 -0.03 2.28
N GLU A 4 -3.01 0.01 2.50
CA GLU A 4 -4.03 0.07 1.45
C GLU A 4 -4.81 1.37 1.60
N PHE A 5 -4.98 2.09 0.50
CA PHE A 5 -5.68 3.36 0.46
C PHE A 5 -6.71 3.34 -0.66
N SER A 6 -7.91 3.83 -0.41
CA SER A 6 -8.95 3.99 -1.41
C SER A 6 -9.15 5.45 -1.82
N ALA A 7 -9.70 5.66 -3.02
CA ALA A 7 -10.10 7.00 -3.49
C ALA A 7 -11.19 7.66 -2.60
N SER A 8 -11.90 6.87 -1.78
CA SER A 8 -12.91 7.35 -0.84
C SER A 8 -12.34 7.70 0.54
N GLY A 9 -11.02 7.63 0.72
CA GLY A 9 -10.36 7.92 2.00
C GLY A 9 -10.29 6.75 2.98
N GLY A 10 -10.70 5.54 2.55
CA GLY A 10 -10.55 4.34 3.37
C GLY A 10 -9.09 3.93 3.44
N ILE A 11 -8.64 3.53 4.63
CA ILE A 11 -7.26 3.10 4.88
C ILE A 11 -7.28 1.82 5.67
N LEU A 12 -6.41 0.89 5.28
CA LEU A 12 -6.22 -0.37 5.96
C LEU A 12 -4.72 -0.63 6.08
N VAL A 13 -4.26 -0.81 7.32
CA VAL A 13 -2.86 -1.13 7.61
C VAL A 13 -2.81 -2.40 8.45
N ALA A 14 -2.05 -3.39 7.98
CA ALA A 14 -1.94 -4.68 8.66
C ALA A 14 -0.55 -5.30 8.52
N ARG A 15 -0.11 -6.02 9.56
CA ARG A 15 1.16 -6.78 9.56
C ARG A 15 0.90 -8.26 9.77
N GLY A 16 1.68 -9.10 9.10
CA GLY A 16 1.54 -10.55 9.20
C GLY A 16 2.42 -11.27 8.19
N LYS A 17 2.59 -12.58 8.39
CA LYS A 17 3.38 -13.42 7.47
C LYS A 17 2.67 -13.67 6.14
N ASN A 18 1.34 -13.73 6.16
CA ASN A 18 0.50 -14.01 4.99
C ASN A 18 -0.89 -13.37 5.15
N ARG A 19 -1.81 -13.61 4.21
CA ARG A 19 -3.18 -13.07 4.26
C ARG A 19 -4.01 -13.52 5.44
N GLU A 20 -3.79 -14.73 5.92
CA GLU A 20 -4.64 -15.37 6.93
C GLU A 20 -4.20 -15.03 8.36
N ASN A 21 -2.95 -14.61 8.53
CA ASN A 21 -2.34 -14.35 9.84
C ASN A 21 -1.85 -12.91 9.94
N ARG A 22 -2.78 -11.96 9.80
CA ARG A 22 -2.49 -10.53 9.95
C ARG A 22 -3.11 -9.95 11.21
N THR A 23 -2.42 -8.99 11.78
CA THR A 23 -2.88 -8.10 12.84
C THR A 23 -3.03 -6.71 12.25
N PHE A 24 -4.21 -6.11 12.41
CA PHE A 24 -4.48 -4.73 12.03
C PHE A 24 -3.77 -3.77 12.99
N PHE A 25 -3.33 -2.62 12.48
CA PHE A 25 -2.85 -1.55 13.33
C PHE A 25 -4.01 -0.80 13.98
N ASP A 26 -3.71 -0.13 15.08
CA ASP A 26 -4.66 0.71 15.78
C ASP A 26 -5.20 1.82 14.85
N PRO A 27 -6.53 1.98 14.72
CA PRO A 27 -7.11 3.08 13.95
C PRO A 27 -6.56 4.46 14.33
N ASP A 28 -6.30 4.71 15.61
CA ASP A 28 -5.78 6.00 16.08
C ASP A 28 -4.38 6.27 15.49
N LEU A 29 -3.55 5.23 15.36
CA LEU A 29 -2.25 5.33 14.70
C LEU A 29 -2.40 5.52 13.19
N ILE A 30 -3.32 4.79 12.56
CA ILE A 30 -3.61 4.92 11.11
C ILE A 30 -4.05 6.34 10.79
N ASP A 31 -4.86 6.96 11.65
CA ASP A 31 -5.36 8.31 11.45
C ASP A 31 -4.28 9.39 11.52
N THR A 32 -3.11 9.09 12.09
CA THR A 32 -1.97 10.03 12.09
C THR A 32 -1.27 10.15 10.74
N ILE A 33 -1.46 9.21 9.80
CA ILE A 33 -0.78 9.22 8.48
C ILE A 33 -1.19 10.47 7.69
N PRO A 34 -0.30 11.45 7.44
CA PRO A 34 -0.63 12.59 6.58
C PRO A 34 -0.93 12.09 5.17
N ARG A 35 -2.02 12.59 4.58
CA ARG A 35 -2.47 12.15 3.25
C ARG A 35 -3.25 13.22 2.51
N THR A 36 -3.23 13.16 1.18
CA THR A 36 -4.05 14.00 0.31
C THR A 36 -4.63 13.13 -0.78
N ILE A 37 -5.94 13.29 -1.02
CA ILE A 37 -6.65 12.66 -2.14
C ILE A 37 -7.25 13.79 -2.96
N GLU A 38 -6.89 13.83 -4.24
CA GLU A 38 -7.44 14.81 -5.18
C GLU A 38 -8.23 14.06 -6.26
N ILE A 39 -9.53 14.31 -6.32
CA ILE A 39 -10.37 13.77 -7.39
C ILE A 39 -10.21 14.67 -8.62
N LEU A 40 -9.48 14.17 -9.61
CA LEU A 40 -9.24 14.90 -10.87
C LEU A 40 -10.43 14.79 -11.82
N GLU A 41 -11.13 13.65 -11.79
CA GLU A 41 -12.33 13.40 -12.59
C GLU A 41 -13.17 12.30 -11.94
N ASN A 42 -14.49 12.51 -11.89
CA ASN A 42 -15.43 11.45 -11.51
C ASN A 42 -16.69 11.56 -12.37
N SER A 43 -16.75 10.75 -13.42
CA SER A 43 -17.86 10.69 -14.38
C SER A 43 -18.28 9.24 -14.62
N ASN A 44 -19.43 9.05 -15.27
CA ASN A 44 -19.89 7.72 -15.68
C ASN A 44 -18.95 7.05 -16.72
N ARG A 45 -18.00 7.79 -17.29
CA ARG A 45 -17.05 7.28 -18.28
C ARG A 45 -15.68 7.00 -17.70
N GLN A 46 -15.25 7.78 -16.71
CA GLN A 46 -13.90 7.71 -16.16
C GLN A 46 -13.86 8.24 -14.73
N SER A 47 -13.01 7.61 -13.92
CA SER A 47 -12.64 8.10 -12.59
C SER A 47 -11.12 8.22 -12.53
N ARG A 48 -10.62 9.39 -12.16
CA ARG A 48 -9.20 9.67 -11.97
C ARG A 48 -8.99 10.41 -10.66
N TYR A 49 -7.99 10.00 -9.92
CA TYR A 49 -7.60 10.65 -8.67
C TYR A 49 -6.08 10.55 -8.49
N THR A 50 -5.54 11.45 -7.68
CA THR A 50 -4.19 11.31 -7.11
C THR A 50 -4.31 11.00 -5.63
N LEU A 51 -3.33 10.27 -5.11
CA LEU A 51 -3.20 10.01 -3.69
C LEU A 51 -1.74 10.19 -3.29
N SER A 52 -1.51 10.98 -2.26
CA SER A 52 -0.22 11.13 -1.58
C SER A 52 -0.39 10.73 -0.12
N ALA A 53 0.60 10.03 0.44
CA ALA A 53 0.63 9.66 1.85
C ALA A 53 2.07 9.71 2.36
N GLU A 54 2.25 10.15 3.60
CA GLU A 54 3.54 10.20 4.27
C GLU A 54 3.57 9.14 5.38
N LEU A 55 4.50 8.19 5.30
CA LEU A 55 4.59 7.08 6.23
C LEU A 55 5.73 7.29 7.21
N ASP A 56 5.42 7.37 8.50
CA ASP A 56 6.41 7.26 9.56
C ASP A 56 6.87 5.80 9.67
N LEU A 57 7.98 5.48 9.01
CA LEU A 57 8.53 4.12 9.00
C LEU A 57 8.86 3.61 10.41
N ALA A 58 9.23 4.47 11.36
CA ALA A 58 9.53 4.04 12.72
C ALA A 58 8.26 3.68 13.49
N ALA A 59 7.20 4.49 13.38
CA ALA A 59 5.91 4.23 14.01
C ALA A 59 5.29 2.90 13.55
N PHE A 60 5.51 2.51 12.28
CA PHE A 60 5.07 1.21 11.75
C PHE A 60 6.09 0.07 11.92
N GLY A 61 7.21 0.32 12.62
CA GLY A 61 8.24 -0.68 12.92
C GLY A 61 9.07 -1.14 11.72
N LEU A 62 9.10 -0.34 10.66
CA LEU A 62 9.90 -0.53 9.45
C LEU A 62 11.29 0.11 9.53
N ALA A 63 11.47 1.10 10.40
CA ALA A 63 12.75 1.76 10.63
C ALA A 63 13.08 1.80 12.12
N LYS A 64 14.37 1.88 12.44
CA LYS A 64 14.88 2.15 13.79
C LYS A 64 15.93 3.24 13.70
N GLU A 65 15.95 4.12 14.67
CA GLU A 65 16.94 5.19 14.74
C GLU A 65 18.37 4.63 14.68
N GLY A 66 19.22 5.27 13.88
CA GLY A 66 20.62 4.88 13.69
C GLY A 66 20.84 3.57 12.90
N ARG A 67 19.82 3.04 12.21
CA ARG A 67 19.96 1.87 11.33
C ARG A 67 19.60 2.21 9.90
N GLU A 68 20.32 1.58 8.96
CA GLU A 68 19.95 1.60 7.56
C GLU A 68 18.56 0.97 7.37
N VAL A 69 17.73 1.64 6.57
CA VAL A 69 16.39 1.18 6.24
C VAL A 69 16.48 0.29 5.01
N ASP A 70 16.48 -1.02 5.23
CA ASP A 70 16.44 -2.03 4.17
C ASP A 70 15.02 -2.59 4.06
N LEU A 71 14.34 -2.27 2.96
CA LEU A 71 12.96 -2.64 2.72
C LEU A 71 12.82 -3.40 1.41
N LEU A 72 12.06 -4.50 1.48
CA LEU A 72 11.51 -5.17 0.31
C LEU A 72 10.03 -4.84 0.23
N GLY A 73 9.58 -4.38 -0.93
CA GLY A 73 8.17 -4.09 -1.14
C GLY A 73 7.75 -4.11 -2.60
N ASN A 74 6.48 -3.81 -2.82
CA ASN A 74 5.91 -3.61 -4.15
C ASN A 74 4.78 -2.57 -4.05
N PHE A 75 4.50 -1.88 -5.15
CA PHE A 75 3.37 -0.94 -5.25
C PHE A 75 2.32 -1.58 -6.13
N THR A 76 1.07 -1.59 -5.66
CA THR A 76 -0.03 -2.31 -6.31
C THR A 76 -1.27 -1.43 -6.40
N ALA A 77 -2.09 -1.70 -7.41
CA ALA A 77 -3.38 -1.05 -7.58
C ALA A 77 -4.42 -2.10 -7.99
N CYS A 78 -5.62 -2.01 -7.45
CA CYS A 78 -6.70 -2.93 -7.75
C CYS A 78 -8.08 -2.28 -7.68
N GLY A 79 -9.04 -2.99 -8.25
CA GLY A 79 -10.44 -2.59 -8.26
C GLY A 79 -11.35 -3.80 -8.37
N ASP A 80 -11.27 -4.72 -7.41
CA ASP A 80 -12.00 -5.99 -7.40
C ASP A 80 -13.51 -5.82 -7.52
N GLY A 81 -14.06 -4.75 -6.93
CA GLY A 81 -15.49 -4.41 -7.00
C GLY A 81 -15.90 -3.62 -8.25
N HIS A 82 -14.98 -3.32 -9.17
CA HIS A 82 -15.32 -2.56 -10.39
C HIS A 82 -16.05 -3.45 -11.40
N LYS A 83 -16.82 -2.83 -12.30
CA LYS A 83 -17.48 -3.53 -13.43
C LYS A 83 -16.47 -4.36 -14.25
N VAL A 84 -15.26 -3.83 -14.41
CA VAL A 84 -14.12 -4.55 -14.97
C VAL A 84 -13.02 -4.58 -13.89
N PRO A 85 -12.84 -5.71 -13.19
CA PRO A 85 -11.79 -5.84 -12.20
C PRO A 85 -10.40 -5.72 -12.84
N TYR A 86 -9.45 -5.19 -12.07
CA TYR A 86 -8.06 -5.06 -12.51
C TYR A 86 -7.11 -5.26 -11.33
N TYR A 87 -5.90 -5.70 -11.65
CA TYR A 87 -4.83 -5.99 -10.71
C TYR A 87 -3.50 -5.57 -11.34
N LEU A 88 -2.86 -4.55 -10.79
CA LEU A 88 -1.62 -3.98 -11.31
C LEU A 88 -0.56 -4.01 -10.22
N ALA A 89 0.69 -4.25 -10.60
CA ALA A 89 1.84 -4.22 -9.73
C ALA A 89 3.01 -3.52 -10.45
N ALA A 90 3.78 -2.73 -9.72
CA ALA A 90 4.97 -2.06 -10.26
C ALA A 90 6.05 -3.08 -10.63
N ASN A 91 6.27 -4.08 -9.77
CA ASN A 91 7.15 -5.22 -10.05
C ASN A 91 6.32 -6.49 -10.35
N PRO A 92 6.73 -7.35 -11.29
CA PRO A 92 5.99 -8.55 -11.68
C PRO A 92 5.75 -9.52 -10.51
N ILE A 93 4.55 -10.10 -10.46
CA ILE A 93 4.19 -11.14 -9.50
C ILE A 93 3.79 -12.39 -10.28
N GLY A 94 4.55 -13.48 -10.12
CA GLY A 94 4.40 -14.72 -10.87
C GLY A 94 3.49 -15.76 -10.20
N THR A 95 2.36 -15.34 -9.64
CA THR A 95 1.40 -16.24 -8.98
C THR A 95 0.31 -16.71 -9.95
N VAL A 96 -0.24 -17.91 -9.73
CA VAL A 96 -1.30 -18.48 -10.58
C VAL A 96 -2.60 -17.67 -10.55
N LYS A 97 -2.89 -17.03 -9.41
CA LYS A 97 -4.03 -16.14 -9.20
C LYS A 97 -3.53 -14.79 -8.69
N PRO A 98 -4.26 -13.68 -8.89
CA PRO A 98 -3.90 -12.39 -8.31
C PRO A 98 -3.66 -12.50 -6.80
N ASP A 99 -2.44 -12.21 -6.37
CA ASP A 99 -2.05 -12.21 -4.96
C ASP A 99 -0.93 -11.20 -4.71
N PHE A 100 -1.27 -10.05 -4.14
CA PHE A 100 -0.28 -9.03 -3.76
C PHE A 100 0.48 -9.38 -2.49
N HIS A 101 0.01 -10.35 -1.71
CA HIS A 101 0.62 -10.75 -0.45
C HIS A 101 1.60 -11.89 -0.65
N ALA A 102 2.51 -11.68 -1.60
CA ALA A 102 3.53 -12.64 -2.02
C ALA A 102 4.94 -12.05 -1.83
N PRO A 103 5.50 -12.06 -0.60
CA PRO A 103 6.79 -11.43 -0.30
C PRO A 103 7.97 -11.92 -1.14
N GLY A 104 7.90 -13.13 -1.72
CA GLY A 104 8.92 -13.65 -2.62
C GLY A 104 9.05 -12.90 -3.95
N PHE A 105 8.10 -12.01 -4.28
CA PHE A 105 8.13 -11.13 -5.45
C PHE A 105 8.36 -9.65 -5.08
N PHE A 106 8.69 -9.35 -3.82
CA PHE A 106 9.03 -7.98 -3.43
C PHE A 106 10.43 -7.61 -3.97
N SER A 107 10.59 -6.35 -4.31
CA SER A 107 11.85 -5.79 -4.81
C SER A 107 12.46 -4.83 -3.77
N PRO A 108 13.79 -4.66 -3.76
CA PRO A 108 14.45 -3.66 -2.91
C PRO A 108 13.89 -2.25 -3.15
N LEU A 109 13.56 -1.56 -2.06
CA LEU A 109 13.19 -0.16 -2.07
C LEU A 109 14.39 0.67 -1.61
N VAL A 110 14.95 1.46 -2.51
CA VAL A 110 16.07 2.35 -2.21
C VAL A 110 15.51 3.70 -1.77
N ILE A 111 15.68 4.03 -0.49
CA ILE A 111 15.36 5.36 0.04
C ILE A 111 16.61 6.23 -0.11
N ALA A 112 16.64 7.05 -1.18
CA ALA A 112 17.66 8.07 -1.31
C ALA A 112 17.37 9.18 -0.28
N GLY A 113 18.34 9.45 0.61
CA GLY A 113 18.26 10.60 1.51
C GLY A 113 18.06 11.89 0.71
N ARG A 114 17.08 12.70 1.10
CA ARG A 114 16.92 14.06 0.60
C ARG A 114 17.63 15.04 1.51
#